data_AF-A0A0F9ICR1-F1
#
_entry.id   AF-A0A0F9ICR1-F1
#
_cell.length_a   1.000
_cell.length_b   1.000
_cell.length_c   1.000
_cell.angle_alpha   90.00
_cell.angle_beta   90.00
_cell.angle_gamma   90.00
#
_symmetry.space_group_name_H-M   'P 1'
#
loop_
_entity.id
_entity.type
_entity.pdbx_description
1 polymer ?
#
loop_
_entity_poly.entity_id
_entity_poly.type
_entity_poly.pdbx_seq_one_letter_code
_entity_poly.pdbx_strand_id
1 'polypeptide(L)'
;MSPSEFNAKIGNALYVVGGWTTSGQRTAHHNADVGGIWDSLHQVDMAKDCIVPLMNEPMSTLHAKWIPANLPGGKDRTIGDLFVKLCSRMGLLALDEVDHYHVQPKRP
;
A
#
# COMPACT_ATOMS: atom_id res chain seq x y z
N MET A 1 11.67 -2.93 -10.79
CA MET A 1 11.71 -3.11 -9.32
C MET A 1 11.82 -4.60 -9.04
N SER A 2 12.64 -5.01 -8.08
CA SER A 2 12.72 -6.42 -7.64
C SER A 2 11.71 -6.73 -6.52
N PRO A 3 11.36 -8.00 -6.25
CA PRO A 3 10.48 -8.36 -5.12
C PRO A 3 11.01 -7.86 -3.77
N SER A 4 12.32 -7.96 -3.53
CA SER A 4 12.93 -7.45 -2.28
C SER A 4 12.77 -5.92 -2.15
N GLU A 5 13.00 -5.18 -3.24
CA GLU A 5 12.81 -3.73 -3.26
C GLU A 5 11.35 -3.35 -3.05
N PHE A 6 10.42 -4.08 -3.68
CA PHE A 6 8.98 -3.90 -3.51
C PHE A 6 8.54 -4.11 -2.07
N ASN A 7 8.93 -5.24 -1.46
CA ASN A 7 8.62 -5.56 -0.06
C ASN A 7 9.18 -4.52 0.91
N ALA A 8 10.41 -4.03 0.68
CA ALA A 8 10.99 -2.98 1.52
C ALA A 8 10.20 -1.66 1.41
N LYS A 9 9.81 -1.26 0.19
CA LYS A 9 9.05 -0.03 -0.05
C LYS A 9 7.65 -0.08 0.55
N ILE A 10 6.91 -1.17 0.35
CA ILE A 10 5.56 -1.31 0.92
C ILE A 10 5.62 -1.40 2.45
N GLY A 11 6.59 -2.12 3.02
CA GLY A 11 6.80 -2.17 4.47
C GLY A 11 7.03 -0.78 5.09
N ASN A 12 7.86 0.04 4.45
CA ASN A 12 8.08 1.43 4.88
C ASN A 12 6.82 2.29 4.78
N ALA A 13 6.01 2.13 3.73
CA ALA A 13 4.75 2.85 3.56
C ALA A 13 3.77 2.52 4.69
N LEU A 14 3.58 1.22 4.95
CA LEU A 14 2.66 0.71 5.96
C LEU A 14 3.07 1.12 7.36
N TYR A 15 4.37 1.08 7.66
CA TYR A 15 4.90 1.52 8.95
C TYR A 15 4.52 2.96 9.28
N VAL A 16 4.60 3.88 8.31
CA VAL A 16 4.26 5.30 8.53
C VAL A 16 2.79 5.51 8.86
N VAL A 17 1.90 4.71 8.28
CA VAL A 17 0.44 4.85 8.43
C VAL A 17 -0.17 3.89 9.46
N GLY A 18 0.66 3.10 10.14
CA GLY A 18 0.19 2.05 11.06
C GLY A 18 -0.60 0.93 10.37
N GLY A 19 -0.36 0.72 9.08
CA GLY A 19 -1.02 -0.33 8.28
C GLY A 19 -0.30 -1.68 8.35
N TRP A 20 -0.91 -2.70 7.77
CA TRP A 20 -0.33 -4.04 7.65
C TRP A 20 -0.78 -4.74 6.37
N THR A 21 -0.03 -5.76 5.93
CA THR A 21 -0.41 -6.61 4.81
C THR A 21 -1.39 -7.69 5.25
N THR A 22 -2.48 -7.87 4.53
CA THR A 22 -3.44 -8.99 4.69
C THR A 22 -3.18 -10.11 3.70
N SER A 23 -2.61 -9.80 2.53
CA SER A 23 -2.22 -10.77 1.52
C SER A 23 -0.84 -10.49 0.95
N GLY A 24 -0.11 -11.56 0.65
CA GLY A 24 1.26 -11.53 0.15
C GLY A 24 1.42 -12.31 -1.14
N GLN A 25 2.56 -12.99 -1.29
CA GLN A 25 2.79 -13.90 -2.41
C GLN A 25 1.73 -15.01 -2.42
N ARG A 26 1.19 -15.31 -3.61
CA ARG A 26 0.27 -16.44 -3.83
C ARG A 26 0.95 -17.46 -4.74
N THR A 27 0.75 -18.74 -4.48
CA THR A 27 1.06 -19.77 -5.49
C THR A 27 0.03 -19.69 -6.62
N ALA A 28 0.33 -20.27 -7.78
CA ALA A 28 -0.64 -20.33 -8.88
C ALA A 28 -1.97 -20.99 -8.45
N HIS A 29 -1.89 -22.06 -7.65
CA HIS A 29 -3.07 -22.74 -7.11
C HIS A 29 -3.89 -21.84 -6.19
N HIS A 30 -3.25 -21.23 -5.18
CA HIS A 30 -3.95 -20.33 -4.26
C HIS A 30 -4.50 -19.11 -5.00
N ASN A 31 -3.79 -18.57 -6.00
CA ASN A 31 -4.29 -17.47 -6.82
C ASN A 31 -5.55 -17.88 -7.59
N ALA A 32 -5.61 -19.11 -8.12
CA ALA A 32 -6.81 -19.65 -8.76
C ALA A 32 -7.97 -19.85 -7.77
N ASP A 33 -7.69 -20.37 -6.56
CA ASP A 33 -8.69 -20.62 -5.52
C ASP A 33 -9.44 -19.35 -5.10
N VAL A 34 -8.77 -18.19 -5.13
CA VAL A 34 -9.36 -16.88 -4.80
C VAL A 34 -9.90 -16.13 -6.02
N GLY A 35 -9.99 -16.79 -7.19
CA GLY A 35 -10.47 -16.16 -8.42
C GLY A 35 -9.52 -15.10 -9.00
N GLY A 36 -8.23 -15.17 -8.66
CA GLY A 36 -7.22 -14.25 -9.15
C GLY A 36 -6.95 -14.40 -10.65
N ILE A 37 -6.59 -13.28 -11.30
CA ILE A 37 -6.24 -13.27 -12.72
C ILE A 37 -4.92 -14.01 -12.99
N TRP A 38 -4.78 -14.54 -14.20
CA TRP A 38 -3.61 -15.35 -14.60
C TRP A 38 -2.28 -14.60 -14.48
N ASP A 39 -2.25 -13.32 -14.78
CA ASP A 39 -1.06 -12.45 -14.73
C ASP A 39 -0.94 -11.68 -13.39
N SER A 40 -1.62 -12.15 -12.35
CA SER A 40 -1.60 -11.55 -11.01
C SER A 40 -0.18 -11.43 -10.47
N LEU A 41 0.21 -10.22 -10.07
CA LEU A 41 1.53 -9.93 -9.52
C LEU A 41 1.75 -10.53 -8.12
N HIS A 42 0.69 -11.03 -7.46
CA HIS A 42 0.86 -11.84 -6.25
C HIS A 42 1.67 -13.11 -6.51
N GLN A 43 1.64 -13.65 -7.73
CA GLN A 43 2.35 -14.88 -8.07
C GLN A 43 3.87 -14.73 -8.10
N VAL A 44 4.35 -13.49 -8.23
CA VAL A 44 5.77 -13.14 -8.28
C VAL A 44 6.20 -12.24 -7.12
N ASP A 45 5.40 -12.23 -6.04
CA ASP A 45 5.62 -11.42 -4.83
C ASP A 45 5.78 -9.91 -5.12
N MET A 46 5.00 -9.42 -6.08
CA MET A 46 4.98 -8.02 -6.53
C MET A 46 3.57 -7.41 -6.42
N ALA A 47 2.70 -8.00 -5.60
CA ALA A 47 1.47 -7.38 -5.15
C ALA A 47 1.21 -7.73 -3.68
N LYS A 48 0.60 -6.78 -2.95
CA LYS A 48 0.15 -6.93 -1.56
C LYS A 48 -1.23 -6.34 -1.39
N ASP A 49 -2.07 -7.01 -0.63
CA ASP A 49 -3.29 -6.42 -0.11
C ASP A 49 -2.99 -5.88 1.29
N CYS A 50 -3.42 -4.65 1.55
CA CYS A 50 -2.99 -3.86 2.69
C CYS A 50 -4.17 -3.21 3.41
N ILE A 51 -4.23 -3.32 4.73
CA ILE A 51 -5.18 -2.55 5.54
C ILE A 51 -4.50 -1.29 6.08
N VAL A 52 -5.21 -0.17 5.97
CA VAL A 52 -4.88 1.09 6.62
C VAL A 52 -6.05 1.42 7.58
N PRO A 53 -5.94 1.12 8.87
CA PRO A 53 -7.08 1.06 9.80
C PRO A 53 -7.80 2.41 10.00
N LEU A 54 -7.08 3.50 9.79
CA LEU A 54 -7.58 4.87 9.97
C LEU A 54 -7.63 5.59 8.62
N MET A 55 -7.82 4.88 7.50
CA MET A 55 -7.69 5.44 6.15
C MET A 55 -8.57 6.67 5.89
N ASN A 56 -9.70 6.80 6.59
CA ASN A 56 -10.64 7.92 6.48
C ASN A 56 -10.42 9.00 7.55
N GLU A 57 -9.60 8.73 8.55
CA GLU A 57 -9.28 9.70 9.59
C GLU A 57 -8.33 10.78 9.04
N PRO A 58 -8.44 12.02 9.54
CA PRO A 58 -7.48 13.07 9.22
C PRO A 58 -6.05 12.66 9.55
N MET A 59 -5.08 13.11 8.75
CA MET A 59 -3.65 12.88 9.04
C MET A 59 -3.21 13.37 10.43
N SER A 60 -3.93 14.33 11.05
CA SER A 60 -3.66 14.79 12.42
C SER A 60 -3.87 13.70 13.48
N THR A 61 -4.58 12.63 13.16
CA THR A 61 -4.82 11.48 14.04
C THR A 61 -3.57 10.58 14.16
N LEU A 62 -2.60 10.69 13.24
CA LEU A 62 -1.29 10.06 13.43
C LEU A 62 -0.55 10.77 14.57
N HIS A 63 -0.26 10.04 15.65
CA HIS A 63 0.57 10.55 16.74
C HIS A 63 1.85 11.17 16.18
N ALA A 64 2.06 12.46 16.47
CA ALA A 64 3.15 13.26 15.95
C ALA A 64 4.51 12.65 16.32
N LYS A 65 5.05 11.82 15.44
CA LYS A 65 6.48 11.46 15.46
C LYS A 65 7.10 11.41 14.06
N TRP A 66 6.34 11.26 12.98
CA TRP A 66 6.91 11.08 11.63
C TRP A 66 6.04 11.65 10.50
N ILE A 67 5.46 12.85 10.66
CA ILE A 67 4.91 13.57 9.49
C ILE A 67 6.05 14.43 8.92
N PRO A 68 6.59 14.12 7.72
CA PRO A 68 7.61 14.96 7.11
C PRO A 68 7.04 16.37 6.92
N ALA A 69 7.72 17.37 7.47
CA ALA A 69 7.31 18.78 7.40
C ALA A 69 7.15 19.30 5.96
N ASN A 70 7.70 18.59 4.96
CA ASN A 70 7.67 18.93 3.54
C ASN A 70 6.55 18.21 2.76
N LEU A 71 5.44 17.85 3.42
CA LEU A 71 4.24 17.40 2.71
C LEU A 71 3.33 18.59 2.40
N PRO A 72 3.16 18.95 1.12
CA PRO A 72 2.04 19.67 0.54
C PRO A 72 0.86 20.02 1.45
N GLY A 73 0.83 21.16 2.15
CA GLY A 73 -0.31 21.53 3.00
C GLY A 73 -1.64 21.54 2.23
N GLY A 74 -2.64 20.86 2.78
CA GLY A 74 -4.03 20.90 2.36
C GLY A 74 -4.87 20.29 3.48
N LYS A 75 -5.87 21.04 3.96
CA LYS A 75 -6.58 20.82 5.23
C LYS A 75 -7.46 19.55 5.30
N ASP A 76 -7.60 18.82 4.20
CA ASP A 76 -8.47 17.63 4.10
C ASP A 76 -7.70 16.47 3.45
N ARG A 77 -6.71 15.91 4.14
CA ARG A 77 -6.04 14.68 3.69
C ARG A 77 -6.16 13.62 4.76
N THR A 78 -6.70 12.48 4.35
CA THR A 78 -6.84 11.34 5.23
C THR A 78 -5.54 10.56 5.34
N ILE A 79 -5.45 9.61 6.27
CA ILE A 79 -4.30 8.70 6.34
C ILE A 79 -4.21 7.81 5.08
N GLY A 80 -5.34 7.49 4.44
CA GLY A 80 -5.38 6.82 3.14
C GLY A 80 -4.72 7.65 2.04
N ASP A 81 -5.01 8.96 1.99
CA ASP A 81 -4.34 9.88 1.06
C ASP A 81 -2.83 9.94 1.25
N LEU A 82 -2.36 9.88 2.50
CA LEU A 82 -0.94 9.81 2.82
C LEU A 82 -0.34 8.51 2.29
N PHE A 83 -1.00 7.37 2.55
CA PHE A 83 -0.55 6.06 2.10
C PHE A 83 -0.39 6.00 0.58
N VAL A 84 -1.41 6.45 -0.17
CA VAL A 84 -1.38 6.52 -1.64
C VAL A 84 -0.24 7.41 -2.14
N LYS A 85 -0.01 8.57 -1.48
CA LYS A 85 1.10 9.47 -1.83
C LYS A 85 2.48 8.88 -1.56
N LEU A 86 2.65 8.19 -0.42
CA LEU A 86 3.89 7.49 -0.09
C LEU A 86 4.18 6.43 -1.14
N CYS A 87 3.20 5.55 -1.41
CA CYS A 87 3.30 4.53 -2.46
C CYS A 87 3.69 5.16 -3.80
N SER A 88 2.98 6.22 -4.20
CA SER A 88 3.22 6.92 -5.46
C SER A 88 4.65 7.46 -5.60
N ARG A 89 5.21 8.05 -4.52
CA ARG A 89 6.60 8.56 -4.47
C ARG A 89 7.65 7.45 -4.54
N MET A 90 7.31 6.24 -4.12
CA MET A 90 8.21 5.08 -4.15
C MET A 90 8.13 4.27 -5.44
N GLY A 91 7.33 4.72 -6.41
CA GLY A 91 7.09 3.99 -7.66
C GLY A 91 6.09 2.84 -7.50
N LEU A 92 5.20 2.91 -6.52
CA LEU A 92 4.12 1.95 -6.26
C LEU A 92 2.76 2.56 -6.63
N LEU A 93 1.87 1.70 -7.10
CA LEU A 93 0.46 2.00 -7.32
C LEU A 93 -0.32 1.37 -6.17
N ALA A 94 -1.08 2.19 -5.45
CA ALA A 94 -2.05 1.74 -4.46
C ALA A 94 -3.46 1.98 -5.02
N LEU A 95 -4.23 0.92 -5.18
CA LEU A 95 -5.62 0.93 -5.63
C LEU A 95 -6.51 0.76 -4.40
N ASP A 96 -7.47 1.66 -4.23
CA ASP A 96 -8.46 1.58 -3.15
C ASP A 96 -9.58 0.62 -3.58
N GLU A 97 -9.69 -0.52 -2.89
CA GLU A 97 -10.72 -1.53 -3.11
C GLU A 97 -11.85 -1.44 -2.08
N VAL A 98 -12.03 -0.27 -1.44
CA VAL A 98 -13.06 0.07 -0.44
C VAL A 98 -12.79 -0.47 0.97
N ASP A 99 -12.39 -1.74 1.12
CA ASP A 99 -12.08 -2.34 2.43
C ASP A 99 -10.58 -2.52 2.68
N HIS A 100 -9.76 -2.45 1.63
CA HIS A 100 -8.31 -2.52 1.67
C HIS A 100 -7.68 -1.80 0.47
N TYR A 101 -6.35 -1.67 0.49
CA TYR A 101 -5.57 -1.24 -0.66
C TYR A 101 -4.88 -2.41 -1.33
N HIS A 102 -5.08 -2.58 -2.63
CA HIS A 102 -4.24 -3.42 -3.46
C HIS A 102 -3.02 -2.63 -3.94
N VAL A 103 -1.81 -3.08 -3.60
CA VAL A 103 -0.56 -2.37 -3.91
C VAL A 103 0.35 -3.20 -4.79
N GLN A 104 0.85 -2.59 -5.86
CA GLN A 104 1.77 -3.20 -6.81
C GLN A 104 2.78 -2.15 -7.34
N PRO A 105 3.91 -2.55 -7.97
CA PRO A 105 4.76 -1.61 -8.67
C PRO A 105 3.97 -0.83 -9.74
N LYS A 106 4.27 0.46 -9.89
CA LYS A 106 3.82 1.20 -11.08
C LYS A 106 4.46 0.56 -12.31
N ARG A 107 3.63 0.18 -13.29
CA ARG A 107 4.12 -0.13 -14.63
C ARG A 107 4.70 1.16 -15.23
N PRO A 108 5.83 1.09 -15.96
CA PRO A 108 6.37 2.24 -16.69
C PRO A 108 5.36 2.78 -17.71
#